data_AF-A0A227KF58-F1
#
_entry.id   AF-A0A227KF58-F1
#
_cell.length_a   1.000
_cell.length_b   1.000
_cell.length_c   1.000
_cell.angle_alpha   90.00
_cell.angle_beta   90.00
_cell.angle_gamma   90.00
#
_symmetry.space_group_name_H-M   'P 1'
#
loop_
_entity.id
_entity.type
_entity.pdbx_description
1 polymer ?
#
loop_
_entity_poly.entity_id
_entity_poly.type
_entity_poly.pdbx_seq_one_letter_code
_entity_poly.pdbx_strand_id
1 'polypeptide(L)'
;MTSKEISLFQLWSGIVNLKKLLALSLACSAMILFSQAHAQETAKRVEQEKNFNSEGSEREGRLLPFFGKEARDRGYELPEPFGVNVNYMHMKQDIVVEDIKFSGLGMNLPSFKFPFRPQYTPIPSDIFEIGVKSTKQKSHTETLRLDTWVFPFMNVYGVFGRTKGSSLSKISVSSPMPFVDKVIQGMGGMDDLDFVLKFKGKTFGGGITLAGGYGNWFGLLDMNYTKTQLDIITGNIKAFTLAPRFGYRFNVSGVESINWPEGKLSLWVGTMYQDVTQNFNGKLSNLDFSPKLQGLINAVNSKGEGEFHVKQHLKSPWNMLVGARYEVGKHFNILTEVGFNKRKSFFLAGEFRF
;
A
#
# COMPACT_ATOMS: atom_id res chain seq x y z
N MET A 1 15.97 -28.19 24.38
CA MET A 1 15.06 -27.23 25.05
C MET A 1 13.97 -28.04 25.75
N THR A 2 14.01 -28.07 27.07
CA THR A 2 13.17 -28.87 27.95
C THR A 2 11.73 -28.33 28.02
N SER A 3 10.74 -29.21 28.24
CA SER A 3 9.29 -28.92 28.20
C SER A 3 8.79 -27.77 29.10
N LYS A 4 9.62 -27.26 30.03
CA LYS A 4 9.33 -26.08 30.85
C LYS A 4 9.41 -24.75 30.08
N GLU A 5 10.18 -24.65 29.00
CA GLU A 5 10.32 -23.39 28.24
C GLU A 5 9.11 -23.11 27.31
N ILE A 6 8.45 -24.15 26.83
CA ILE A 6 7.26 -24.05 25.95
C ILE A 6 6.04 -23.52 26.73
N SER A 7 5.92 -23.89 28.01
CA SER A 7 4.84 -23.43 28.89
C SER A 7 4.93 -21.93 29.20
N LEU A 8 6.14 -21.41 29.42
CA LEU A 8 6.37 -19.98 29.68
C LEU A 8 6.05 -19.10 28.46
N PHE A 9 6.34 -19.59 27.25
CA PHE A 9 6.03 -18.85 26.01
C PHE A 9 4.52 -18.79 25.72
N GLN A 10 3.79 -19.89 25.98
CA GLN A 10 2.32 -19.90 25.88
C GLN A 10 1.66 -19.00 26.93
N LEU A 11 2.14 -19.02 28.17
CA LEU A 11 1.69 -18.11 29.24
C LEU A 11 1.94 -16.64 28.87
N TRP A 12 3.10 -16.32 28.30
CA TRP A 12 3.44 -14.95 27.90
C TRP A 12 2.56 -14.46 26.72
N SER A 13 2.30 -15.33 25.72
CA SER A 13 1.39 -15.02 24.61
C SER A 13 -0.07 -14.81 25.06
N GLY A 14 -0.53 -15.58 26.06
CA GLY A 14 -1.85 -15.43 26.67
C GLY A 14 -1.99 -14.13 27.44
N ILE A 15 -0.96 -13.74 28.20
CA ILE A 15 -0.93 -12.47 28.95
C ILE A 15 -0.95 -11.26 28.00
N VAL A 16 -0.26 -11.33 26.86
CA VAL A 16 -0.27 -10.26 25.84
C VAL A 16 -1.64 -10.12 25.18
N ASN A 17 -2.33 -11.23 24.89
CA ASN A 17 -3.70 -11.19 24.36
C ASN A 17 -4.73 -10.70 25.38
N LEU A 18 -4.57 -11.08 26.66
CA LEU A 18 -5.43 -10.60 27.74
C LEU A 18 -5.28 -9.09 27.96
N LYS A 19 -4.06 -8.55 27.87
CA LYS A 19 -3.82 -7.09 27.94
C LYS A 19 -4.44 -6.33 26.77
N LYS A 20 -4.44 -6.90 25.55
CA LYS A 20 -5.10 -6.30 24.38
C LYS A 20 -6.62 -6.30 24.51
N LEU A 21 -7.21 -7.39 25.00
CA LEU A 21 -8.65 -7.50 25.25
C LEU A 21 -9.11 -6.57 26.39
N LEU A 22 -8.33 -6.47 27.47
CA LEU A 22 -8.59 -5.52 28.57
C LEU A 22 -8.50 -4.07 28.10
N ALA A 23 -7.51 -3.73 27.26
CA ALA A 23 -7.38 -2.37 26.71
C ALA A 23 -8.55 -2.01 25.77
N LEU A 24 -9.03 -2.97 24.96
CA LEU A 24 -10.17 -2.77 24.06
C LEU A 24 -11.50 -2.64 24.85
N SER A 25 -11.65 -3.42 25.92
CA SER A 25 -12.79 -3.32 26.84
C SER A 25 -12.80 -1.99 27.60
N LEU A 26 -11.65 -1.56 28.15
CA LEU A 26 -11.53 -0.26 28.83
C LEU A 26 -11.80 0.92 27.89
N ALA A 27 -11.39 0.84 26.62
CA ALA A 27 -11.70 1.85 25.62
C ALA A 27 -13.19 1.91 25.28
N CYS A 28 -13.87 0.77 25.16
CA CYS A 28 -15.32 0.71 24.95
C CYS A 28 -16.11 1.23 26.18
N SER A 29 -15.72 0.84 27.39
CA SER A 29 -16.36 1.30 28.62
C SER A 29 -16.16 2.79 28.87
N ALA A 30 -14.97 3.33 28.56
CA ALA A 30 -14.73 4.77 28.57
C ALA A 30 -15.62 5.51 27.55
N MET A 31 -15.76 4.99 26.32
CA MET A 31 -16.66 5.58 25.33
C MET A 31 -18.13 5.60 25.76
N ILE A 32 -18.60 4.57 26.46
CA ILE A 32 -19.99 4.50 26.96
C ILE A 32 -20.23 5.49 28.11
N LEU A 33 -19.28 5.62 29.04
CA LEU A 33 -19.38 6.57 30.16
C LEU A 33 -19.28 8.03 29.70
N PHE A 34 -18.43 8.33 28.71
CA PHE A 34 -18.38 9.63 28.06
C PHE A 34 -19.69 9.94 27.31
N SER A 35 -20.33 8.94 26.70
CA SER A 35 -21.63 9.13 26.03
C SER A 35 -22.76 9.51 26.99
N GLN A 36 -22.74 9.01 28.25
CA GLN A 36 -23.80 9.33 29.22
C GLN A 36 -23.59 10.68 29.91
N ALA A 37 -22.35 11.05 30.22
CA ALA A 37 -22.04 12.39 30.71
C ALA A 37 -22.40 13.48 29.68
N HIS A 38 -22.16 13.19 28.39
CA HIS A 38 -22.52 14.07 27.28
C HIS A 38 -24.05 14.24 27.12
N ALA A 39 -24.86 13.21 27.34
CA ALA A 39 -26.32 13.29 27.19
C ALA A 39 -26.96 14.30 28.18
N GLN A 40 -26.43 14.39 29.40
CA GLN A 40 -27.03 15.19 30.47
C GLN A 40 -26.67 16.69 30.38
N GLU A 41 -25.49 17.01 29.83
CA GLU A 41 -25.05 18.39 29.60
C GLU A 41 -25.65 18.98 28.30
N THR A 42 -25.86 18.14 27.27
CA THR A 42 -26.49 18.54 26.00
C THR A 42 -27.99 18.82 26.16
N ALA A 43 -28.69 18.06 27.02
CA ALA A 43 -30.12 18.30 27.30
C ALA A 43 -30.38 19.71 27.87
N LYS A 44 -29.50 20.20 28.76
CA LYS A 44 -29.61 21.55 29.33
C LYS A 44 -29.32 22.68 28.33
N ARG A 45 -28.46 22.41 27.33
CA ARG A 45 -28.05 23.40 26.34
C ARG A 45 -29.05 23.52 25.17
N VAL A 46 -29.66 22.40 24.77
CA VAL A 46 -30.68 22.32 23.70
C VAL A 46 -31.97 23.04 24.07
N GLU A 47 -32.34 23.07 25.34
CA GLU A 47 -33.53 23.81 25.81
C GLU A 47 -33.35 25.34 25.72
N GLN A 48 -32.10 25.83 25.70
CA GLN A 48 -31.77 27.25 25.59
C GLN A 48 -31.69 27.74 24.12
N GLU A 49 -31.25 26.89 23.19
CA GLU A 49 -31.05 27.25 21.77
C GLU A 49 -32.30 27.09 20.89
N LYS A 50 -33.28 26.30 21.32
CA LYS A 50 -34.55 26.09 20.57
C LYS A 50 -35.41 27.35 20.39
N ASN A 51 -35.12 28.41 21.15
CA ASN A 51 -35.88 29.66 21.08
C ASN A 51 -35.41 30.65 20.01
N PHE A 52 -34.29 30.42 19.30
CA PHE A 52 -33.69 31.51 18.51
C PHE A 52 -33.66 31.39 16.99
N ASN A 53 -33.62 30.23 16.32
CA ASN A 53 -33.52 30.26 14.84
C ASN A 53 -34.15 29.06 14.11
N SER A 54 -35.17 29.37 13.30
CA SER A 54 -35.81 28.50 12.32
C SER A 54 -35.41 28.91 10.89
N GLU A 55 -34.27 28.43 10.40
CA GLU A 55 -33.84 28.59 8.99
C GLU A 55 -33.27 27.26 8.45
N GLY A 56 -34.11 26.22 8.34
CA GLY A 56 -33.66 24.84 8.12
C GLY A 56 -34.28 24.06 6.96
N SER A 57 -34.93 24.68 5.97
CA SER A 57 -35.80 23.93 5.05
C SER A 57 -35.16 23.33 3.78
N GLU A 58 -33.92 23.65 3.40
CA GLU A 58 -33.31 23.08 2.17
C GLU A 58 -32.40 21.85 2.39
N ARG A 59 -32.00 21.53 3.64
CA ARG A 59 -31.06 20.43 3.94
C ARG A 59 -31.71 19.11 4.37
N GLU A 60 -33.05 19.02 4.31
CA GLU A 60 -33.82 17.86 4.77
C GLU A 60 -33.88 16.70 3.76
N GLY A 61 -33.49 16.89 2.49
CA GLY A 61 -33.66 15.89 1.43
C GLY A 61 -32.49 14.93 1.15
N ARG A 62 -31.33 15.05 1.83
CA ARG A 62 -30.17 14.20 1.53
C ARG A 62 -30.26 12.85 2.25
N LEU A 63 -30.43 11.78 1.47
CA LEU A 63 -30.45 10.37 1.94
C LEU A 63 -29.12 9.94 2.59
N LEU A 64 -28.00 10.51 2.14
CA LEU A 64 -26.66 10.21 2.65
C LEU A 64 -25.98 11.46 3.23
N PRO A 65 -25.13 11.30 4.26
CA PRO A 65 -24.86 10.07 5.00
C PRO A 65 -26.06 9.66 5.90
N PHE A 66 -26.26 8.36 6.09
CA PHE A 66 -27.26 7.83 7.04
C PHE A 66 -26.92 8.30 8.46
N PHE A 67 -27.90 8.77 9.22
CA PHE A 67 -27.70 9.50 10.49
C PHE A 67 -27.07 10.89 10.34
N GLY A 68 -27.04 11.42 9.12
CA GLY A 68 -26.51 12.75 8.83
C GLY A 68 -27.36 13.87 9.41
N LYS A 69 -28.68 13.69 9.55
CA LYS A 69 -29.58 14.67 10.16
C LYS A 69 -29.28 14.80 11.65
N GLU A 70 -29.23 13.68 12.36
CA GLU A 70 -28.95 13.59 13.79
C GLU A 70 -27.54 14.11 14.14
N ALA A 71 -26.56 13.87 13.27
CA ALA A 71 -25.23 14.44 13.44
C ALA A 71 -25.23 15.97 13.20
N ARG A 72 -25.95 16.46 12.20
CA ARG A 72 -26.11 17.91 11.97
C ARG A 72 -26.87 18.60 13.11
N ASP A 73 -27.92 17.97 13.63
CA ASP A 73 -28.70 18.45 14.77
C ASP A 73 -27.85 18.53 16.06
N ARG A 74 -26.79 17.72 16.15
CA ARG A 74 -25.78 17.79 17.23
C ARG A 74 -24.67 18.82 16.96
N GLY A 75 -24.75 19.59 15.88
CA GLY A 75 -23.81 20.65 15.53
C GLY A 75 -22.59 20.22 14.70
N TYR A 76 -22.57 18.99 14.15
CA TYR A 76 -21.46 18.55 13.29
C TYR A 76 -21.61 19.09 11.85
N GLU A 77 -20.56 19.75 11.35
CA GLU A 77 -20.43 20.07 9.92
C GLU A 77 -19.97 18.82 9.16
N LEU A 78 -20.88 18.25 8.35
CA LEU A 78 -20.57 17.10 7.51
C LEU A 78 -20.13 17.54 6.12
N PRO A 79 -19.11 16.89 5.53
CA PRO A 79 -18.75 17.11 4.13
C PRO A 79 -19.86 16.64 3.19
N GLU A 80 -19.79 17.12 1.95
CA GLU A 80 -20.67 16.61 0.89
C GLU A 80 -20.47 15.09 0.68
N PRO A 81 -21.57 14.34 0.46
CA PRO A 81 -21.58 12.90 0.62
C PRO A 81 -20.87 12.16 -0.51
N PHE A 82 -20.78 12.71 -1.72
CA PHE A 82 -20.07 12.07 -2.84
C PHE A 82 -18.75 12.78 -3.13
N GLY A 83 -17.74 12.01 -3.52
CA GLY A 83 -16.39 12.50 -3.80
C GLY A 83 -15.77 11.87 -5.04
N VAL A 84 -15.07 12.70 -5.81
CA VAL A 84 -14.21 12.30 -6.92
C VAL A 84 -12.81 12.81 -6.62
N ASN A 85 -11.83 11.91 -6.57
CA ASN A 85 -10.44 12.28 -6.31
C ASN A 85 -9.52 11.78 -7.42
N VAL A 86 -8.63 12.66 -7.87
CA VAL A 86 -7.50 12.30 -8.72
C VAL A 86 -6.27 12.27 -7.84
N ASN A 87 -5.65 11.10 -7.74
CA ASN A 87 -4.49 10.88 -6.87
C ASN A 87 -3.25 10.52 -7.66
N TYR A 88 -2.13 11.04 -7.20
CA TYR A 88 -0.78 10.72 -7.65
C TYR A 88 0.06 10.25 -6.46
N MET A 89 0.70 9.09 -6.59
CA MET A 89 1.58 8.54 -5.58
C MET A 89 2.92 8.16 -6.19
N HIS A 90 3.99 8.73 -5.67
CA HIS A 90 5.36 8.28 -5.91
C HIS A 90 5.90 7.53 -4.68
N MET A 91 6.59 6.41 -4.89
CA MET A 91 7.09 5.57 -3.80
C MET A 91 8.44 4.94 -4.13
N LYS A 92 9.33 4.93 -3.14
CA LYS A 92 10.61 4.24 -3.15
C LYS A 92 10.72 3.36 -1.89
N GLN A 93 11.04 2.09 -2.07
CA GLN A 93 11.08 1.13 -0.97
C GLN A 93 12.04 -0.04 -1.24
N ASP A 94 12.48 -0.67 -0.16
CA ASP A 94 13.24 -1.91 -0.22
C ASP A 94 12.29 -3.12 -0.20
N ILE A 95 12.60 -4.10 -1.05
CA ILE A 95 11.84 -5.33 -1.24
C ILE A 95 12.69 -6.52 -0.79
N VAL A 96 12.05 -7.53 -0.22
CA VAL A 96 12.64 -8.85 0.04
C VAL A 96 12.13 -9.80 -1.01
N VAL A 97 13.07 -10.42 -1.73
CA VAL A 97 12.75 -11.48 -2.69
C VAL A 97 12.79 -12.80 -1.93
N GLU A 98 11.67 -13.52 -1.92
CA GLU A 98 11.57 -14.83 -1.25
C GLU A 98 12.16 -15.92 -2.13
N ASP A 99 11.85 -15.87 -3.42
CA ASP A 99 12.13 -16.97 -4.34
C ASP A 99 12.25 -16.45 -5.77
N ILE A 100 13.25 -16.96 -6.49
CA ILE A 100 13.41 -16.80 -7.93
C ILE A 100 13.60 -18.20 -8.52
N LYS A 101 12.60 -18.66 -9.27
CA LYS A 101 12.66 -19.93 -10.00
C LYS A 101 12.76 -19.68 -11.50
N PHE A 102 13.49 -20.56 -12.18
CA PHE A 102 13.49 -20.63 -13.62
C PHE A 102 12.96 -21.97 -14.10
N SER A 103 12.26 -21.97 -15.22
CA SER A 103 11.74 -23.17 -15.87
C SER A 103 11.96 -23.07 -17.39
N GLY A 104 11.82 -24.18 -18.11
CA GLY A 104 11.97 -24.19 -19.57
C GLY A 104 13.39 -23.95 -20.09
N LEU A 105 14.41 -24.06 -19.22
CA LEU A 105 15.81 -23.94 -19.61
C LEU A 105 16.27 -25.21 -20.36
N GLY A 106 17.10 -25.02 -21.37
CA GLY A 106 17.77 -26.10 -22.08
C GLY A 106 18.83 -25.56 -23.04
N MET A 107 19.81 -26.41 -23.30
CA MET A 107 20.95 -26.09 -24.15
C MET A 107 21.20 -27.19 -25.19
N ASN A 108 21.77 -26.82 -26.33
CA ASN A 108 22.17 -27.78 -27.34
C ASN A 108 23.56 -28.32 -27.00
N LEU A 109 23.61 -29.53 -26.45
CA LEU A 109 24.87 -30.21 -26.12
C LEU A 109 25.18 -31.31 -27.15
N PRO A 110 26.46 -31.54 -27.48
CA PRO A 110 26.85 -32.73 -28.23
C PRO A 110 26.46 -33.98 -27.43
N SER A 111 25.72 -34.88 -28.04
CA SER A 111 25.39 -36.16 -27.39
C SER A 111 26.61 -37.07 -27.41
N PHE A 112 26.84 -37.82 -26.32
CA PHE A 112 27.91 -38.83 -26.25
C PHE A 112 27.83 -39.85 -27.41
N LYS A 113 26.61 -40.12 -27.89
CA LYS A 113 26.33 -41.02 -29.02
C LYS A 113 26.54 -40.37 -30.40
N PHE A 114 26.47 -39.04 -30.51
CA PHE A 114 26.57 -38.30 -31.78
C PHE A 114 27.27 -36.94 -31.56
N PRO A 115 28.62 -36.90 -31.47
CA PRO A 115 29.36 -35.68 -31.13
C PRO A 115 29.24 -34.54 -32.16
N PHE A 116 28.83 -34.84 -33.40
CA PHE A 116 28.62 -33.84 -34.46
C PHE A 116 27.15 -33.45 -34.65
N ARG A 117 26.23 -33.96 -33.83
CA ARG A 117 24.81 -33.59 -33.85
C ARG A 117 24.41 -33.06 -32.46
N PRO A 118 24.47 -31.73 -32.25
CA PRO A 118 23.99 -31.12 -31.02
C PRO A 118 22.52 -31.50 -30.81
N GLN A 119 22.20 -32.03 -29.63
CA GLN A 119 20.83 -32.36 -29.25
C GLN A 119 20.40 -31.46 -28.10
N TYR A 120 19.16 -30.98 -28.17
CA TYR A 120 18.56 -30.20 -27.09
C TYR A 120 18.49 -31.05 -25.82
N THR A 121 19.17 -30.58 -24.78
CA THR A 121 19.20 -31.20 -23.46
C THR A 121 18.50 -30.27 -22.48
N PRO A 122 17.37 -30.68 -21.88
CA PRO A 122 16.70 -29.87 -20.87
C PRO A 122 17.59 -29.74 -19.63
N ILE A 123 17.64 -28.52 -19.10
CA ILE A 123 18.35 -28.14 -17.89
C ILE A 123 17.33 -28.17 -16.76
N PRO A 124 17.46 -29.03 -15.73
CA PRO A 124 16.60 -28.98 -14.56
C PRO A 124 16.52 -27.56 -13.97
N SER A 125 15.37 -27.16 -13.43
CA SER A 125 15.20 -25.83 -12.82
C SER A 125 16.13 -25.58 -11.63
N ASP A 126 16.61 -26.66 -11.01
CA ASP A 126 17.24 -26.63 -9.68
C ASP A 126 18.77 -26.57 -9.74
N ILE A 127 19.36 -26.49 -10.94
CA ILE A 127 20.82 -26.38 -11.11
C ILE A 127 21.36 -24.98 -10.89
N PHE A 128 20.50 -23.95 -10.85
CA PHE A 128 20.92 -22.58 -10.58
C PHE A 128 20.25 -22.10 -9.31
N GLU A 129 21.04 -21.49 -8.43
CA GLU A 129 20.57 -20.79 -7.25
C GLU A 129 20.86 -19.30 -7.45
N ILE A 130 19.85 -18.45 -7.20
CA ILE A 130 20.02 -17.01 -7.27
C ILE A 130 19.98 -16.42 -5.87
N GLY A 131 21.14 -16.01 -5.40
CA GLY A 131 21.23 -15.16 -4.22
C GLY A 131 20.75 -13.76 -4.55
N VAL A 132 19.82 -13.21 -3.75
CA VAL A 132 19.41 -11.81 -3.86
C VAL A 132 19.95 -11.05 -2.65
N LYS A 133 20.89 -10.13 -2.86
CA LYS A 133 21.46 -9.34 -1.76
C LYS A 133 20.56 -8.18 -1.36
N SER A 134 20.06 -7.43 -2.34
CA SER A 134 19.16 -6.29 -2.09
C SER A 134 18.33 -5.95 -3.31
N THR A 135 17.09 -5.54 -3.06
CA THR A 135 16.18 -5.10 -4.12
C THR A 135 15.56 -3.76 -3.77
N LYS A 136 15.74 -2.78 -4.67
CA LYS A 136 15.15 -1.44 -4.55
C LYS A 136 14.06 -1.25 -5.59
N GLN A 137 12.86 -0.91 -5.13
CA GLN A 137 11.72 -0.63 -6.00
C GLN A 137 11.42 0.86 -6.03
N LYS A 138 11.14 1.36 -7.23
CA LYS A 138 10.53 2.69 -7.46
C LYS A 138 9.23 2.51 -8.21
N SER A 139 8.18 3.21 -7.79
CA SER A 139 6.88 3.14 -8.46
C SER A 139 6.18 4.49 -8.44
N HIS A 140 5.34 4.70 -9.46
CA HIS A 140 4.42 5.81 -9.57
C HIS A 140 3.04 5.25 -9.88
N THR A 141 2.02 5.75 -9.20
CA THR A 141 0.64 5.30 -9.30
C THR A 141 -0.27 6.49 -9.47
N GLU A 142 -1.11 6.44 -10.48
CA GLU A 142 -2.14 7.43 -10.78
C GLU A 142 -3.49 6.74 -10.66
N THR A 143 -4.38 7.26 -9.83
CA THR A 143 -5.70 6.64 -9.58
C THR A 143 -6.80 7.67 -9.55
N LEU A 144 -7.94 7.30 -10.10
CA LEU A 144 -9.22 7.92 -9.75
C LEU A 144 -9.80 7.17 -8.54
N ARG A 145 -10.25 7.91 -7.54
CA ARG A 145 -11.01 7.40 -6.40
C ARG A 145 -12.41 8.00 -6.45
N LEU A 146 -13.41 7.14 -6.36
CA LEU A 146 -14.80 7.53 -6.20
C LEU A 146 -15.23 7.10 -4.81
N ASP A 147 -15.71 8.03 -4.01
CA ASP A 147 -16.04 7.79 -2.60
C ASP A 147 -17.40 8.33 -2.20
N THR A 148 -17.95 7.76 -1.13
CA THR A 148 -19.16 8.26 -0.51
C THR A 148 -19.14 8.09 1.00
N TRP A 149 -19.60 9.12 1.72
CA TRP A 149 -19.92 9.01 3.15
C TRP A 149 -21.24 8.26 3.31
N VAL A 150 -21.15 6.99 3.69
CA VAL A 150 -22.32 6.15 3.99
C VAL A 150 -22.87 6.52 5.37
N PHE A 151 -21.98 6.75 6.34
CA PHE A 151 -22.31 7.26 7.68
C PHE A 151 -21.46 8.51 7.98
N PRO A 152 -21.84 9.37 8.96
CA PRO A 152 -21.08 10.55 9.36
C PRO A 152 -19.61 10.28 9.69
N PHE A 153 -19.30 9.05 10.08
CA PHE A 153 -17.97 8.59 10.47
C PHE A 153 -17.37 7.57 9.49
N MET A 154 -18.07 7.17 8.43
CA MET A 154 -17.62 6.09 7.53
C MET A 154 -17.76 6.48 6.07
N ASN A 155 -16.61 6.59 5.41
CA ASN A 155 -16.48 6.77 3.99
C ASN A 155 -16.11 5.44 3.33
N VAL A 156 -16.78 5.10 2.23
CA VAL A 156 -16.52 3.90 1.43
C VAL A 156 -16.12 4.34 0.04
N TYR A 157 -15.10 3.71 -0.53
CA TYR A 157 -14.58 4.15 -1.82
C TYR A 157 -14.07 3.00 -2.70
N GLY A 158 -14.16 3.23 -4.01
CA GLY A 158 -13.49 2.45 -5.04
C GLY A 158 -12.32 3.22 -5.62
N VAL A 159 -11.25 2.52 -6.01
CA VAL A 159 -10.12 3.11 -6.73
C VAL A 159 -9.86 2.33 -8.01
N PHE A 160 -9.52 3.07 -9.06
CA PHE A 160 -9.04 2.49 -10.31
C PHE A 160 -7.98 3.38 -10.94
N GLY A 161 -7.01 2.79 -11.62
CA GLY A 161 -5.89 3.54 -12.11
C GLY A 161 -4.81 2.70 -12.75
N ARG A 162 -3.61 3.26 -12.80
CA ARG A 162 -2.45 2.63 -13.42
C ARG A 162 -1.24 2.78 -12.50
N THR A 163 -0.49 1.69 -12.37
CA THR A 163 0.75 1.66 -11.62
C THR A 163 1.88 1.27 -12.57
N LYS A 164 2.97 2.04 -12.51
CA LYS A 164 4.21 1.78 -13.25
C LYS A 164 5.37 1.81 -12.28
N GLY A 165 6.37 0.97 -12.50
CA GLY A 165 7.54 0.96 -11.65
C GLY A 165 8.68 0.14 -12.22
N SER A 166 9.79 0.21 -11.52
CA SER A 166 10.96 -0.62 -11.77
C SER A 166 11.49 -1.15 -10.44
N SER A 167 12.01 -2.37 -10.50
CA SER A 167 12.76 -3.02 -9.43
C SER A 167 14.18 -3.23 -9.90
N LEU A 168 15.16 -2.83 -9.09
CA LEU A 168 16.57 -3.12 -9.30
C LEU A 168 17.01 -4.10 -8.22
N SER A 169 17.29 -5.34 -8.62
CA SER A 169 17.80 -6.38 -7.76
C SER A 169 19.28 -6.60 -8.02
N LYS A 170 20.08 -6.68 -6.96
CA LYS A 170 21.46 -7.16 -7.03
C LYS A 170 21.46 -8.66 -6.80
N ILE A 171 21.76 -9.41 -7.85
CA ILE A 171 21.73 -10.88 -7.83
C ILE A 171 23.13 -11.47 -7.93
N SER A 172 23.33 -12.63 -7.31
CA SER A 172 24.48 -13.49 -7.49
C SER A 172 23.99 -14.84 -8.00
N VAL A 173 24.67 -15.40 -9.00
CA VAL A 173 24.31 -16.70 -9.57
C VAL A 173 25.29 -17.75 -9.05
N SER A 174 24.78 -18.79 -8.41
CA SER A 174 25.53 -19.96 -7.91
C SER A 174 24.85 -21.26 -8.34
N SER A 175 25.46 -22.40 -8.05
CA SER A 175 24.85 -23.71 -8.28
C SER A 175 25.03 -24.63 -7.06
N PRO A 176 24.01 -25.43 -6.69
CA PRO A 176 24.17 -26.48 -5.68
C PRO A 176 25.07 -27.62 -6.15
N MET A 177 25.38 -27.70 -7.45
CA MET A 177 26.26 -28.71 -8.03
C MET A 177 27.70 -28.19 -8.10
N PRO A 178 28.67 -28.79 -7.37
CA PRO A 178 30.03 -28.25 -7.24
C PRO A 178 30.79 -28.08 -8.57
N PHE A 179 30.54 -28.94 -9.55
CA PHE A 179 31.14 -28.85 -10.88
C PHE A 179 30.59 -27.65 -11.66
N VAL A 180 29.27 -27.44 -11.61
CA VAL A 180 28.59 -26.33 -12.30
C VAL A 180 28.94 -25.02 -11.62
N ASP A 181 29.00 -24.99 -10.29
CA ASP A 181 29.39 -23.81 -9.52
C ASP A 181 30.83 -23.36 -9.85
N LYS A 182 31.78 -24.29 -9.97
CA LYS A 182 33.15 -23.96 -10.41
C LYS A 182 33.20 -23.37 -11.82
N VAL A 183 32.34 -23.82 -12.73
CA VAL A 183 32.26 -23.26 -14.10
C VAL A 183 31.68 -21.84 -14.05
N ILE A 184 30.60 -21.64 -13.30
CA ILE A 184 29.95 -20.35 -13.04
C ILE A 184 30.95 -19.34 -12.44
N GLN A 185 31.61 -19.72 -11.34
CA GLN A 185 32.60 -18.87 -10.68
C GLN A 185 33.84 -18.63 -11.53
N GLY A 186 34.28 -19.64 -12.30
CA GLY A 186 35.42 -19.54 -13.22
C GLY A 186 35.18 -18.58 -14.40
N MET A 187 33.93 -18.30 -14.76
CA MET A 187 33.57 -17.30 -15.77
C MET A 187 33.72 -15.85 -15.26
N GLY A 188 33.77 -15.65 -13.94
CA GLY A 188 34.07 -14.37 -13.29
C GLY A 188 32.95 -13.31 -13.37
N GLY A 189 32.69 -12.62 -12.26
CA GLY A 189 31.74 -11.50 -12.22
C GLY A 189 30.28 -11.93 -12.25
N MET A 190 29.95 -13.06 -11.62
CA MET A 190 28.58 -13.52 -11.40
C MET A 190 27.99 -13.04 -10.07
N ASP A 191 28.73 -12.21 -9.34
CA ASP A 191 28.30 -11.50 -8.14
C ASP A 191 27.84 -10.07 -8.48
N ASP A 192 26.81 -9.61 -7.78
CA ASP A 192 26.29 -8.23 -7.86
C ASP A 192 25.84 -7.80 -9.27
N LEU A 193 25.29 -8.74 -10.03
CA LEU A 193 24.66 -8.45 -11.31
C LEU A 193 23.38 -7.63 -11.10
N ASP A 194 23.24 -6.56 -11.87
CA ASP A 194 22.05 -5.73 -11.84
C ASP A 194 20.94 -6.37 -12.68
N PHE A 195 19.85 -6.75 -12.01
CA PHE A 195 18.63 -7.26 -12.64
C PHE A 195 17.53 -6.20 -12.55
N VAL A 196 17.13 -5.65 -13.69
CA VAL A 196 16.10 -4.60 -13.77
C VAL A 196 14.78 -5.19 -14.24
N LEU A 197 13.79 -5.21 -13.35
CA LEU A 197 12.43 -5.62 -13.68
C LEU A 197 11.53 -4.40 -13.81
N LYS A 198 11.08 -4.08 -15.03
CA LYS A 198 10.08 -3.03 -15.27
C LYS A 198 8.69 -3.66 -15.23
N PHE A 199 7.77 -3.02 -14.53
CA PHE A 199 6.37 -3.46 -14.47
C PHE A 199 5.41 -2.31 -14.71
N LYS A 200 4.31 -2.63 -15.38
CA LYS A 200 3.19 -1.74 -15.64
C LYS A 200 1.92 -2.54 -15.53
N GLY A 201 0.90 -1.96 -14.94
CA GLY A 201 -0.39 -2.62 -14.79
C GLY A 201 -1.53 -1.68 -14.47
N LYS A 202 -2.75 -2.21 -14.61
CA LYS A 202 -3.98 -1.56 -14.17
C LYS A 202 -4.25 -1.93 -12.72
N THR A 203 -4.52 -0.93 -11.90
CA THR A 203 -4.78 -1.08 -10.46
C THR A 203 -6.26 -0.84 -10.22
N PHE A 204 -6.91 -1.71 -9.46
CA PHE A 204 -8.28 -1.53 -9.00
C PHE A 204 -8.42 -2.04 -7.57
N GLY A 205 -9.38 -1.49 -6.83
CA GLY A 205 -9.59 -1.88 -5.44
C GLY A 205 -10.65 -1.05 -4.77
N GLY A 206 -10.71 -1.17 -3.45
CA GLY A 206 -11.62 -0.40 -2.63
C GLY A 206 -11.16 -0.34 -1.20
N GLY A 207 -11.82 0.51 -0.43
CA GLY A 207 -11.47 0.69 0.96
C GLY A 207 -12.54 1.43 1.73
N ILE A 208 -12.27 1.55 3.02
CA ILE A 208 -13.08 2.28 3.97
C ILE A 208 -12.18 3.26 4.72
N THR A 209 -12.69 4.46 4.98
CA THR A 209 -12.06 5.42 5.88
C THR A 209 -13.02 5.71 7.01
N LEU A 210 -12.60 5.42 8.25
CA LEU A 210 -13.31 5.83 9.44
C LEU A 210 -12.78 7.19 9.91
N ALA A 211 -13.67 8.11 10.26
CA ALA A 211 -13.32 9.44 10.73
C ALA A 211 -14.05 9.78 12.03
N GLY A 212 -13.35 10.44 12.94
CA GLY A 212 -13.90 10.99 14.16
C GLY A 212 -13.10 12.20 14.60
N GLY A 213 -13.70 13.11 15.35
CA GLY A 213 -13.02 14.31 15.80
C GLY A 213 -13.72 14.97 16.98
N TYR A 214 -12.96 15.77 17.74
CA TYR A 214 -13.44 16.57 18.84
C TYR A 214 -12.86 17.98 18.74
N GLY A 215 -13.74 18.97 18.57
CA GLY A 215 -13.33 20.32 18.21
C GLY A 215 -12.52 20.34 16.92
N ASN A 216 -11.31 20.87 17.00
CA ASN A 216 -10.39 20.95 15.86
C ASN A 216 -9.49 19.72 15.70
N TRP A 217 -9.51 18.79 16.66
CA TRP A 217 -8.75 17.54 16.56
C TRP A 217 -9.54 16.50 15.77
N PHE A 218 -8.86 15.75 14.92
CA PHE A 218 -9.47 14.66 14.17
C PHE A 218 -8.56 13.44 14.10
N GLY A 219 -9.19 12.28 13.97
CA GLY A 219 -8.56 11.00 13.71
C GLY A 219 -9.17 10.36 12.47
N LEU A 220 -8.32 9.71 11.66
CA LEU A 220 -8.73 8.92 10.50
C LEU A 220 -8.13 7.52 10.60
N LEU A 221 -8.90 6.51 10.26
CA LEU A 221 -8.41 5.14 10.07
C LEU A 221 -8.79 4.68 8.67
N ASP A 222 -7.81 4.64 7.78
CA ASP A 222 -8.01 4.21 6.40
C ASP A 222 -7.59 2.75 6.21
N MET A 223 -8.47 1.95 5.62
CA MET A 223 -8.23 0.55 5.25
C MET A 223 -8.46 0.41 3.75
N ASN A 224 -7.46 -0.09 3.04
CA ASN A 224 -7.53 -0.23 1.59
C ASN A 224 -7.07 -1.63 1.16
N TYR A 225 -7.75 -2.19 0.18
CA TYR A 225 -7.31 -3.38 -0.53
C TYR A 225 -7.30 -3.11 -2.03
N THR A 226 -6.13 -3.28 -2.65
CA THR A 226 -5.92 -3.08 -4.09
C THR A 226 -5.26 -4.27 -4.75
N LYS A 227 -5.62 -4.46 -6.02
CA LYS A 227 -5.06 -5.46 -6.91
C LYS A 227 -4.57 -4.78 -8.18
N THR A 228 -3.31 -5.01 -8.54
CA THR A 228 -2.74 -4.59 -9.82
C THR A 228 -2.55 -5.79 -10.71
N GLN A 229 -3.18 -5.77 -11.89
CA GLN A 229 -2.95 -6.73 -12.97
C GLN A 229 -1.86 -6.18 -13.89
N LEU A 230 -0.82 -6.97 -14.12
CA LEU A 230 0.34 -6.56 -14.90
C LEU A 230 0.14 -6.86 -16.40
N ASP A 231 0.56 -5.93 -17.27
CA ASP A 231 0.31 -6.00 -18.72
C ASP A 231 1.36 -6.84 -19.48
N ILE A 232 2.61 -6.87 -19.00
CA ILE A 232 3.77 -7.46 -19.72
C ILE A 232 4.22 -8.79 -19.10
N ILE A 233 3.78 -9.05 -17.88
CA ILE A 233 4.20 -10.16 -17.03
C ILE A 233 2.91 -10.78 -16.49
N THR A 234 2.72 -12.09 -16.63
CA THR A 234 1.56 -12.80 -16.09
C THR A 234 1.68 -12.84 -14.57
N GLY A 235 1.15 -11.80 -13.92
CA GLY A 235 1.36 -11.57 -12.50
C GLY A 235 0.33 -10.62 -11.91
N ASN A 236 0.20 -10.69 -10.59
CA ASN A 236 -0.60 -9.74 -9.84
C ASN A 236 0.17 -9.21 -8.63
N ILE A 237 -0.16 -7.97 -8.28
CA ILE A 237 0.26 -7.36 -7.02
C ILE A 237 -0.99 -7.22 -6.19
N LYS A 238 -0.98 -7.81 -4.99
CA LYS A 238 -2.03 -7.60 -4.00
C LYS A 238 -1.46 -6.73 -2.90
N ALA A 239 -2.15 -5.67 -2.55
CA ALA A 239 -1.73 -4.74 -1.51
C ALA A 239 -2.87 -4.48 -0.54
N PHE A 240 -2.59 -4.67 0.75
CA PHE A 240 -3.44 -4.21 1.84
C PHE A 240 -2.74 -3.06 2.55
N THR A 241 -3.46 -1.98 2.87
CA THR A 241 -2.93 -0.89 3.70
C THR A 241 -3.86 -0.55 4.84
N LEU A 242 -3.28 -0.27 6.00
CA LEU A 242 -3.95 0.26 7.19
C LEU A 242 -3.20 1.51 7.64
N ALA A 243 -3.90 2.64 7.64
CA ALA A 243 -3.27 3.95 7.89
C ALA A 243 -4.05 4.76 8.94
N PRO A 244 -3.73 4.61 10.24
CA PRO A 244 -4.20 5.52 11.27
C PRO A 244 -3.49 6.88 11.16
N ARG A 245 -4.27 7.95 11.25
CA ARG A 245 -3.83 9.35 11.22
C ARG A 245 -4.49 10.12 12.35
N PHE A 246 -3.78 11.09 12.88
CA PHE A 246 -4.26 12.02 13.91
C PHE A 246 -3.78 13.43 13.57
N GLY A 247 -4.68 14.39 13.61
CA GLY A 247 -4.41 15.73 13.12
C GLY A 247 -5.25 16.82 13.77
N TYR A 248 -4.94 18.04 13.37
CA TYR A 248 -5.57 19.26 13.82
C TYR A 248 -5.98 20.12 12.62
N ARG A 249 -7.14 20.74 12.73
CA ARG A 249 -7.72 21.63 11.73
C ARG A 249 -7.62 23.09 12.18
N PHE A 250 -7.06 23.92 11.31
CA PHE A 250 -6.94 25.36 11.47
C PHE A 250 -7.89 26.06 10.50
N ASN A 251 -8.57 27.10 10.98
CA ASN A 251 -9.29 28.03 10.12
C ASN A 251 -8.29 29.07 9.62
N VAL A 252 -8.12 29.16 8.30
CA VAL A 252 -7.18 30.11 7.68
C VAL A 252 -8.01 31.21 7.03
N SER A 253 -7.89 32.42 7.60
CA SER A 253 -8.43 33.63 6.99
C SER A 253 -7.67 33.91 5.68
N GLY A 254 -8.41 34.31 4.65
CA GLY A 254 -7.85 34.59 3.33
C GLY A 254 -6.81 35.71 3.41
N VAL A 255 -5.78 35.61 2.58
CA VAL A 255 -4.75 36.64 2.49
C VAL A 255 -4.90 37.34 1.15
N GLU A 256 -5.52 38.52 1.17
CA GLU A 256 -5.83 39.30 -0.03
C GLU A 256 -4.57 39.68 -0.83
N SER A 257 -3.43 39.91 -0.16
CA SER A 257 -2.17 40.30 -0.81
C SER A 257 -1.54 39.23 -1.71
N ILE A 258 -1.94 37.96 -1.55
CA ILE A 258 -1.50 36.83 -2.39
C ILE A 258 -2.69 36.12 -3.07
N ASN A 259 -3.87 36.73 -3.07
CA ASN A 259 -5.11 36.20 -3.63
C ASN A 259 -5.42 34.76 -3.15
N TRP A 260 -5.10 34.46 -1.89
CA TRP A 260 -5.27 33.12 -1.33
C TRP A 260 -6.67 32.99 -0.72
N PRO A 261 -7.51 32.04 -1.18
CA PRO A 261 -8.90 31.94 -0.75
C PRO A 261 -8.99 31.53 0.72
N GLU A 262 -10.04 31.99 1.42
CA GLU A 262 -10.40 31.47 2.74
C GLU A 262 -10.59 29.95 2.69
N GLY A 263 -10.12 29.27 3.74
CA GLY A 263 -10.14 27.81 3.75
C GLY A 263 -9.83 27.19 5.11
N LYS A 264 -9.90 25.87 5.14
CA LYS A 264 -9.54 25.07 6.32
C LYS A 264 -8.26 24.31 6.01
N LEU A 265 -7.21 24.55 6.79
CA LEU A 265 -5.95 23.82 6.72
C LEU A 265 -5.97 22.71 7.78
N SER A 266 -5.91 21.47 7.35
CA SER A 266 -5.78 20.31 8.24
C SER A 266 -4.36 19.75 8.14
N LEU A 267 -3.69 19.57 9.28
CA LEU A 267 -2.38 18.93 9.36
C LEU A 267 -2.49 17.65 10.18
N TRP A 268 -1.79 16.59 9.79
CA TRP A 268 -1.78 15.34 10.55
C TRP A 268 -0.43 14.65 10.52
N VAL A 269 -0.27 13.77 11.51
CA VAL A 269 0.75 12.74 11.56
C VAL A 269 0.07 11.38 11.59
N GLY A 270 0.75 10.36 11.09
CA GLY A 270 0.18 9.03 11.05
C GLY A 270 1.20 7.95 10.79
N THR A 271 0.69 6.73 10.71
CA THR A 271 1.48 5.58 10.30
C THR A 271 0.73 4.85 9.19
N MET A 272 1.46 4.09 8.39
CA MET A 272 0.88 3.25 7.35
C MET A 272 1.52 1.87 7.42
N TYR A 273 0.74 0.90 7.86
CA TYR A 273 1.03 -0.51 7.65
C TYR A 273 0.65 -0.87 6.21
N GLN A 274 1.53 -1.61 5.55
CA GLN A 274 1.30 -2.10 4.20
C GLN A 274 1.81 -3.54 4.09
N ASP A 275 0.95 -4.41 3.59
CA ASP A 275 1.30 -5.77 3.20
C ASP A 275 1.16 -5.88 1.69
N VAL A 276 2.24 -6.24 1.01
CA VAL A 276 2.25 -6.40 -0.45
C VAL A 276 2.86 -7.75 -0.78
N THR A 277 2.09 -8.54 -1.51
CA THR A 277 2.58 -9.74 -2.18
C THR A 277 2.64 -9.47 -3.67
N GLN A 278 3.81 -9.71 -4.28
CA GLN A 278 4.01 -9.55 -5.72
C GLN A 278 4.47 -10.86 -6.31
N ASN A 279 3.74 -11.31 -7.33
CA ASN A 279 4.09 -12.49 -8.12
C ASN A 279 4.35 -12.03 -9.56
N PHE A 280 5.58 -12.22 -10.04
CA PHE A 280 5.96 -11.91 -11.41
C PHE A 280 6.31 -13.21 -12.14
N ASN A 281 5.57 -13.51 -13.21
CA ASN A 281 5.87 -14.62 -14.11
C ASN A 281 6.00 -14.15 -15.55
N GLY A 282 7.05 -14.54 -16.25
CA GLY A 282 7.21 -14.16 -17.65
C GLY A 282 8.35 -14.90 -18.33
N LYS A 283 8.53 -14.64 -19.63
CA LYS A 283 9.64 -15.20 -20.40
C LYS A 283 10.95 -14.49 -20.08
N LEU A 284 12.03 -15.25 -19.99
CA LEU A 284 13.39 -14.73 -19.87
C LEU A 284 13.76 -13.81 -21.04
N SER A 285 13.23 -14.08 -22.24
CA SER A 285 13.47 -13.24 -23.42
C SER A 285 12.99 -11.79 -23.30
N ASN A 286 12.08 -11.51 -22.36
CA ASN A 286 11.48 -10.19 -22.18
C ASN A 286 12.18 -9.36 -21.09
N LEU A 287 13.26 -9.88 -20.52
CA LEU A 287 14.04 -9.25 -19.47
C LEU A 287 15.33 -8.65 -20.04
N ASP A 288 15.66 -7.44 -19.61
CA ASP A 288 16.93 -6.79 -19.94
C ASP A 288 18.00 -7.29 -18.97
N PHE A 289 18.94 -8.10 -19.45
CA PHE A 289 20.09 -8.56 -18.65
C PHE A 289 21.37 -7.80 -18.99
N SER A 290 22.34 -7.84 -18.07
CA SER A 290 23.68 -7.36 -18.37
C SER A 290 24.29 -8.18 -19.54
N PRO A 291 25.20 -7.61 -20.36
CA PRO A 291 25.75 -8.31 -21.53
C PRO A 291 26.33 -9.70 -21.23
N LYS A 292 26.93 -9.87 -20.05
CA LYS A 292 27.48 -11.15 -19.59
C LYS A 292 26.39 -12.17 -19.26
N LEU A 293 25.35 -11.75 -18.54
CA LEU A 293 24.24 -12.61 -18.14
C LEU A 293 23.36 -12.96 -19.36
N GLN A 294 23.23 -12.05 -20.32
CA GLN A 294 22.56 -12.30 -21.59
C GLN A 294 23.22 -13.44 -22.38
N GLY A 295 24.55 -13.50 -22.40
CA GLY A 295 25.29 -14.59 -23.05
C GLY A 295 25.00 -15.95 -22.42
N LEU A 296 24.99 -16.02 -21.09
CA LEU A 296 24.64 -17.24 -20.36
C LEU A 296 23.18 -17.63 -20.63
N ILE A 297 22.26 -16.68 -20.53
CA ILE A 297 20.83 -16.91 -20.76
C ILE A 297 20.57 -17.38 -22.19
N ASN A 298 21.22 -16.81 -23.20
CA ASN A 298 21.08 -17.27 -24.59
C ASN A 298 21.60 -18.71 -24.77
N ALA A 299 22.64 -19.11 -24.02
CA ALA A 299 23.16 -20.47 -24.06
C ALA A 299 22.22 -21.49 -23.38
N VAL A 300 21.59 -21.11 -22.27
CA VAL A 300 20.68 -21.98 -21.49
C VAL A 300 19.19 -21.83 -21.86
N ASN A 301 18.86 -20.90 -22.75
CA ASN A 301 17.52 -20.66 -23.27
C ASN A 301 17.54 -20.77 -24.81
N SER A 302 18.15 -21.83 -25.35
CA SER A 302 18.40 -21.96 -26.79
C SER A 302 17.12 -22.04 -27.64
N LYS A 303 15.98 -22.35 -27.02
CA LYS A 303 14.65 -22.38 -27.66
C LYS A 303 13.79 -21.14 -27.41
N GLY A 304 14.23 -20.22 -26.55
CA GLY A 304 13.43 -19.05 -26.16
C GLY A 304 12.19 -19.37 -25.29
N GLU A 305 12.13 -20.58 -24.73
CA GLU A 305 11.01 -21.09 -23.92
C GLU A 305 11.23 -20.88 -22.41
N GLY A 306 12.40 -20.39 -22.00
CA GLY A 306 12.73 -20.18 -20.60
C GLY A 306 11.84 -19.13 -19.93
N GLU A 307 11.31 -19.47 -18.76
CA GLU A 307 10.43 -18.62 -17.95
C GLU A 307 11.06 -18.36 -16.58
N PHE A 308 10.63 -17.25 -15.95
CA PHE A 308 10.98 -16.89 -14.59
C PHE A 308 9.73 -16.74 -13.73
N HIS A 309 9.85 -17.12 -12.46
CA HIS A 309 8.86 -16.93 -11.42
C HIS A 309 9.52 -16.25 -10.22
N VAL A 310 9.09 -15.04 -9.90
CA VAL A 310 9.62 -14.26 -8.76
C VAL A 310 8.49 -13.96 -7.78
N LYS A 311 8.68 -14.36 -6.53
CA LYS A 311 7.80 -14.01 -5.41
C LYS A 311 8.54 -13.07 -4.45
N GLN A 312 7.91 -11.93 -4.15
CA GLN A 312 8.53 -10.93 -3.29
C GLN A 312 7.51 -10.18 -2.41
N HIS A 313 8.00 -9.69 -1.27
CA HIS A 313 7.22 -8.92 -0.29
C HIS A 313 8.00 -7.71 0.25
N LEU A 314 7.32 -6.82 0.99
CA LEU A 314 7.96 -5.62 1.55
C LEU A 314 8.92 -5.95 2.68
N LYS A 315 10.14 -5.37 2.65
CA LYS A 315 11.11 -5.51 3.76
C LYS A 315 10.60 -4.94 5.07
N SER A 316 9.77 -3.92 5.03
CA SER A 316 9.23 -3.28 6.22
C SER A 316 7.81 -2.79 5.96
N PRO A 317 6.82 -3.30 6.72
CA PRO A 317 5.43 -3.00 6.43
C PRO A 317 5.02 -1.60 6.94
N TRP A 318 5.62 -1.15 8.06
CA TRP A 318 5.30 0.13 8.69
C TRP A 318 6.10 1.30 8.14
N ASN A 319 5.42 2.42 7.91
CA ASN A 319 5.99 3.70 7.55
C ASN A 319 5.37 4.84 8.35
N MET A 320 6.12 5.93 8.57
CA MET A 320 5.59 7.15 9.19
C MET A 320 5.03 8.07 8.10
N LEU A 321 4.00 8.85 8.43
CA LEU A 321 3.33 9.79 7.53
C LEU A 321 3.19 11.17 8.18
N VAL A 322 3.37 12.21 7.39
CA VAL A 322 2.95 13.59 7.72
C VAL A 322 2.20 14.11 6.51
N GLY A 323 1.06 14.74 6.71
CA GLY A 323 0.26 15.27 5.62
C GLY A 323 -0.46 16.56 5.95
N ALA A 324 -0.92 17.20 4.89
CA ALA A 324 -1.66 18.44 4.91
C ALA A 324 -2.82 18.36 3.91
N ARG A 325 -3.96 18.95 4.28
CA ARG A 325 -5.12 19.14 3.42
C ARG A 325 -5.54 20.59 3.49
N TYR A 326 -5.78 21.18 2.33
CA TYR A 326 -6.36 22.50 2.20
C TYR A 326 -7.74 22.39 1.56
N GLU A 327 -8.77 22.81 2.28
CA GLU A 327 -10.16 22.86 1.80
C GLU A 327 -10.40 24.26 1.20
N VAL A 328 -10.56 24.33 -0.12
CA VAL A 328 -10.85 25.55 -0.89
C VAL A 328 -12.37 25.62 -1.10
N GLY A 329 -13.03 26.45 -0.30
CA GLY A 329 -14.49 26.52 -0.27
C GLY A 329 -15.12 25.21 0.22
N LYS A 330 -16.30 24.86 -0.31
CA LYS A 330 -17.08 23.68 0.13
C LYS A 330 -16.84 22.40 -0.66
N HIS A 331 -16.30 22.52 -1.88
CA HIS A 331 -16.31 21.44 -2.85
C HIS A 331 -14.92 20.92 -3.20
N PHE A 332 -13.87 21.75 -3.10
CA PHE A 332 -12.55 21.38 -3.60
C PHE A 332 -11.54 21.25 -2.47
N ASN A 333 -10.86 20.10 -2.40
CA ASN A 333 -9.77 19.90 -1.45
C ASN A 333 -8.49 19.50 -2.17
N ILE A 334 -7.36 20.02 -1.70
CA ILE A 334 -6.03 19.56 -2.09
C ILE A 334 -5.43 18.86 -0.89
N LEU A 335 -4.90 17.66 -1.09
CA LEU A 335 -4.25 16.88 -0.05
C LEU A 335 -2.85 16.48 -0.51
N THR A 336 -1.88 16.60 0.40
CA THR A 336 -0.53 16.08 0.22
C THR A 336 -0.11 15.28 1.44
N GLU A 337 0.60 14.17 1.23
CA GLU A 337 1.12 13.34 2.32
C GLU A 337 2.52 12.80 1.95
N VAL A 338 3.45 12.94 2.88
CA VAL A 338 4.82 12.46 2.75
C VAL A 338 5.03 11.32 3.74
N GLY A 339 5.52 10.19 3.22
CA GLY A 339 5.94 9.07 4.03
C GLY A 339 7.46 9.00 4.14
N PHE A 340 7.96 8.71 5.34
CA PHE A 340 9.39 8.66 5.65
C PHE A 340 9.70 7.56 6.67
N ASN A 341 11.00 7.35 6.91
CA ASN A 341 11.65 6.20 7.57
C ASN A 341 12.17 5.18 6.54
N LYS A 342 11.72 3.93 6.58
CA LYS A 342 12.21 2.85 5.69
C LYS A 342 11.63 2.92 4.28
N ARG A 343 10.46 3.56 4.11
CA ARG A 343 9.81 3.80 2.82
C ARG A 343 9.67 5.31 2.60
N LYS A 344 10.09 5.78 1.43
CA LYS A 344 9.90 7.18 1.03
C LYS A 344 8.72 7.24 0.07
N SER A 345 7.67 7.95 0.43
CA SER A 345 6.50 8.14 -0.42
C SER A 345 6.08 9.61 -0.46
N PHE A 346 5.52 10.00 -1.59
CA PHE A 346 4.90 11.30 -1.80
C PHE A 346 3.53 11.04 -2.43
N PHE A 347 2.49 11.59 -1.83
CA PHE A 347 1.11 11.46 -2.26
C PHE A 347 0.52 12.85 -2.45
N LEU A 348 -0.17 13.07 -3.57
CA LEU A 348 -0.89 14.29 -3.89
C LEU A 348 -2.27 13.90 -4.41
N ALA A 349 -3.30 14.56 -3.93
CA ALA A 349 -4.67 14.35 -4.36
C ALA A 349 -5.41 15.68 -4.54
N GLY A 350 -6.18 15.77 -5.62
CA GLY A 350 -7.22 16.76 -5.79
C GLY A 350 -8.58 16.09 -5.63
N GLU A 351 -9.42 16.62 -4.76
CA GLU A 351 -10.72 16.08 -4.39
C GLU A 351 -11.81 17.09 -4.74
N PHE A 352 -12.88 16.61 -5.37
CA PHE A 352 -14.10 17.36 -5.59
C PHE A 352 -15.28 16.63 -4.96
N ARG A 353 -16.05 17.31 -4.11
CA ARG A 353 -17.22 16.75 -3.42
C ARG A 353 -18.53 17.48 -3.75
N PHE A 354 -19.63 16.75 -3.86
CA PHE A 354 -20.96 17.28 -4.21
C PHE A 354 -22.12 16.49 -3.60
#